data_AF-A0A8S3U4I6-F1
#
_entry.id   AF-A0A8S3U4I6-F1
#
_cell.length_a   1.000
_cell.length_b   1.000
_cell.length_c   1.000
_cell.angle_alpha   90.00
_cell.angle_beta   90.00
_cell.angle_gamma   90.00
#
_symmetry.space_group_name_H-M   'P 1'
#
loop_
_entity.id
_entity.type
_entity.pdbx_description
1 polymer ?
#
loop_
_entity_poly.entity_id
_entity_poly.type
_entity_poly.pdbx_seq_one_letter_code
_entity_poly.pdbx_strand_id
1 'polypeptide(L)'
;MALLTSQNNFTEAIPSQLEVFEIPPYQLGVESISYEECRPTSQVTAYNPIEFNLCAQNGLEYIDLRRSKLYVKLRVKHSNGDNIAIDAKVAPVNGFFYALFSQVDCYLQGSLVSSSNTNYSYKCMMKTLLDYGQDAKASQLTSALFYKDRSGHMDSFDTNTGLYERKKLIGNSKSLDMEGMLFHDLFEMDRYLLNMVDVKLKLFRSRPSFCLMSSEDDADYDVVIEDIVVKVCKIKVNPAIIFAHSEALKSTNAKYPYTKTVMKHITLMMGSTNAVLENIFQDVKPKRIIMGLTSTNAVNGDYQLNPWNFQHFDLQQITLYCDGVPVDGIPLKLQFNEDRGATNVAAYVKMFENCGKWGGDAGNEITRSDFNNGYALFCFDLQPHFSDANYLSLVKQGKVRLECHFASPLPETVSLLIVAENSGYFEITENRQIKVEH
;
A
#
# COMPACT_ATOMS: atom_id res chain seq x y z
N MET A 1 -6.75 45.28 -21.04
CA MET A 1 -8.11 45.61 -20.56
C MET A 1 -8.98 44.38 -20.76
N ALA A 2 -9.06 43.52 -19.74
CA ALA A 2 -10.05 42.45 -19.66
C ALA A 2 -10.69 42.60 -18.27
N LEU A 3 -11.97 42.97 -18.27
CA LEU A 3 -12.78 43.16 -17.08
C LEU A 3 -13.11 41.79 -16.47
N LEU A 4 -12.38 41.39 -15.44
CA LEU A 4 -12.77 40.29 -14.55
C LEU A 4 -13.58 40.88 -13.40
N THR A 5 -14.90 40.75 -13.54
CA THR A 5 -15.88 41.09 -12.52
C THR A 5 -16.11 39.87 -11.63
N SER A 6 -15.78 39.97 -10.35
CA SER A 6 -16.52 39.43 -9.19
C SER A 6 -15.58 39.26 -7.98
N GLN A 7 -16.17 39.42 -6.79
CA GLN A 7 -15.56 39.52 -5.46
C GLN A 7 -14.87 38.24 -4.98
N ASN A 8 -13.88 37.74 -5.69
CA ASN A 8 -12.92 36.77 -5.17
C ASN A 8 -11.54 37.44 -5.20
N ASN A 9 -10.83 37.42 -4.07
CA ASN A 9 -9.41 37.75 -4.03
C ASN A 9 -8.66 36.72 -4.88
N PHE A 10 -8.49 36.99 -6.18
CA PHE A 10 -7.60 36.21 -7.02
C PHE A 10 -6.20 36.77 -6.84
N THR A 11 -5.27 35.91 -6.45
CA THR A 11 -3.84 36.23 -6.52
C THR A 11 -3.40 35.98 -7.95
N GLU A 12 -3.03 37.03 -8.68
CA GLU A 12 -2.39 36.88 -9.99
C GLU A 12 -1.05 36.17 -9.77
N ALA A 13 -0.89 34.97 -10.32
CA ALA A 13 0.37 34.23 -10.27
C ALA A 13 1.18 34.57 -11.52
N ILE A 14 2.40 35.08 -11.31
CA ILE A 14 3.38 35.28 -12.37
C ILE A 14 4.37 34.09 -12.25
N PRO A 15 4.85 33.49 -13.37
CA PRO A 15 5.86 32.45 -13.29
C PRO A 15 7.06 32.89 -12.45
N SER A 16 7.54 32.04 -11.53
CA SER A 16 8.63 32.38 -10.61
C SER A 16 9.93 32.80 -11.30
N GLN A 17 10.10 32.46 -12.58
CA GLN A 17 11.20 32.93 -13.42
C GLN A 17 11.14 34.44 -13.71
N LEU A 18 9.99 35.08 -13.55
CA LEU A 18 9.76 36.52 -13.77
C LEU A 18 9.73 37.32 -12.46
N GLU A 19 9.70 36.66 -11.29
CA GLU A 19 9.73 37.28 -9.96
C GLU A 19 11.16 37.67 -9.53
N VAL A 20 11.92 38.29 -10.44
CA VAL A 20 13.37 38.57 -10.29
C VAL A 20 13.72 39.58 -9.20
N PHE A 21 12.72 40.23 -8.59
CA PHE A 21 12.89 41.19 -7.49
C PHE A 21 12.39 40.66 -6.14
N GLU A 22 11.77 39.48 -6.10
CA GLU A 22 11.29 38.86 -4.89
C GLU A 22 12.20 37.69 -4.50
N ILE A 23 12.47 37.56 -3.21
CA ILE A 23 13.14 36.38 -2.67
C ILE A 23 12.03 35.40 -2.32
N PRO A 24 12.13 34.11 -2.70
CA PRO A 24 11.18 33.09 -2.26
C PRO A 24 11.01 33.15 -0.74
N PRO A 25 9.77 32.98 -0.22
CA PRO A 25 9.51 33.13 1.19
C PRO A 25 10.34 32.14 2.02
N TYR A 26 10.89 32.60 3.15
CA TYR A 26 11.61 31.75 4.08
C TYR A 26 10.66 30.81 4.82
N GLN A 27 10.99 29.52 4.88
CA GLN A 27 10.32 28.58 5.78
C GLN A 27 10.81 28.86 7.21
N LEU A 28 9.91 29.40 8.05
CA LEU A 28 10.20 29.73 9.46
C LEU A 28 9.39 28.89 10.45
N GLY A 29 8.55 27.97 9.95
CA GLY A 29 7.63 27.20 10.77
C GLY A 29 8.20 25.91 11.34
N VAL A 30 9.20 25.32 10.68
CA VAL A 30 9.88 24.10 11.11
C VAL A 30 11.32 24.48 11.42
N GLU A 31 11.68 24.43 12.71
CA GLU A 31 13.02 24.78 13.18
C GLU A 31 14.02 23.65 12.93
N SER A 32 13.59 22.40 13.13
CA SER A 32 14.44 21.22 12.91
C SER A 32 13.62 19.95 12.73
N ILE A 33 14.21 18.97 12.06
CA ILE A 33 13.67 17.62 11.87
C ILE A 33 14.67 16.63 12.47
N SER A 34 14.21 15.75 13.34
CA SER A 34 15.02 14.71 13.99
C SER A 34 14.29 13.37 13.96
N TYR A 35 15.03 12.28 14.22
CA TYR A 35 14.47 10.94 14.33
C TYR A 35 14.72 10.40 15.73
N GLU A 36 13.67 9.87 16.35
CA GLU A 36 13.73 9.18 17.63
C GLU A 36 13.45 7.68 17.42
N GLU A 37 14.27 6.83 18.02
CA GLU A 37 14.09 5.38 17.96
C GLU A 37 13.09 4.90 19.01
N CYS A 38 11.93 4.42 18.57
CA CYS A 38 10.94 3.77 19.41
C CYS A 38 11.09 2.24 19.31
N ARG A 39 11.35 1.61 20.46
CA ARG A 39 11.48 0.15 20.60
C ARG A 39 10.13 -0.50 20.95
N PRO A 40 9.94 -1.80 20.71
CA PRO A 40 8.73 -2.52 21.11
C PRO A 40 8.45 -2.41 22.61
N THR A 41 7.18 -2.39 22.99
CA THR A 41 6.76 -2.33 24.40
C THR A 41 6.96 -3.64 25.15
N SER A 42 7.13 -4.74 24.44
CA SER A 42 7.32 -6.09 24.98
C SER A 42 8.32 -6.88 24.13
N GLN A 43 8.81 -7.99 24.67
CA GLN A 43 9.73 -8.86 23.95
C GLN A 43 9.07 -9.42 22.69
N VAL A 44 9.76 -9.29 21.56
CA VAL A 44 9.30 -9.82 20.28
C VAL A 44 9.28 -11.34 20.35
N THR A 45 8.13 -11.93 20.05
CA THR A 45 7.91 -13.39 20.01
C THR A 45 7.34 -13.78 18.64
N ALA A 46 7.22 -15.09 18.38
CA ALA A 46 6.71 -15.58 17.10
C ALA A 46 5.23 -15.25 16.86
N TYR A 47 4.40 -15.34 17.90
CA TYR A 47 2.94 -15.35 17.75
C TYR A 47 2.24 -14.06 18.21
N ASN A 48 2.89 -13.25 19.05
CA ASN A 48 2.26 -12.04 19.57
C ASN A 48 2.48 -10.84 18.63
N PRO A 49 1.48 -9.94 18.51
CA PRO A 49 1.67 -8.70 17.79
C PRO A 49 2.78 -7.86 18.41
N ILE A 50 3.58 -7.19 17.56
CA ILE A 50 4.62 -6.29 18.00
C ILE A 50 4.00 -4.92 18.20
N GLU A 51 4.02 -4.41 19.44
CA GLU A 51 3.40 -3.13 19.77
C GLU A 51 4.46 -2.03 19.99
N PHE A 52 4.21 -0.84 19.46
CA PHE A 52 5.01 0.36 19.68
C PHE A 52 4.14 1.47 20.25
N ASN A 53 4.71 2.28 21.15
CA ASN A 53 4.10 3.52 21.60
C ASN A 53 4.99 4.70 21.18
N LEU A 54 4.57 5.40 20.14
CA LEU A 54 5.30 6.56 19.62
C LEU A 54 4.90 7.75 20.49
N CYS A 55 5.43 7.79 21.72
CA CYS A 55 5.00 8.76 22.72
C CYS A 55 5.23 10.21 22.23
N ALA A 56 4.26 11.08 22.52
CA ALA A 56 4.36 12.52 22.31
C ALA A 56 4.67 13.25 23.62
N GLN A 57 5.70 12.80 24.38
CA GLN A 57 5.96 13.29 25.74
C GLN A 57 6.43 14.76 25.77
N ASN A 58 7.06 15.24 24.70
CA ASN A 58 7.49 16.63 24.61
C ASN A 58 6.39 17.50 24.00
N GLY A 59 5.89 18.48 24.78
CA GLY A 59 4.83 19.40 24.35
C GLY A 59 5.19 20.37 23.21
N LEU A 60 6.42 20.32 22.68
CA LEU A 60 6.91 21.25 21.64
C LEU A 60 7.15 20.58 20.28
N GLU A 61 7.03 19.26 20.19
CA GLU A 61 7.35 18.51 18.98
C GLU A 61 6.08 17.92 18.36
N TYR A 62 5.97 18.05 17.04
CA TYR A 62 4.95 17.38 16.25
C TYR A 62 5.53 16.08 15.67
N ILE A 63 4.66 15.18 15.21
CA ILE A 63 5.08 13.92 14.59
C ILE A 63 4.76 13.97 13.10
N ASP A 64 5.76 13.67 12.26
CA ASP A 64 5.55 13.41 10.85
C ASP A 64 5.49 11.89 10.63
N LEU A 65 4.26 11.36 10.55
CA LEU A 65 4.05 9.93 10.30
C LEU A 65 4.54 9.51 8.92
N ARG A 66 4.46 10.39 7.92
CA ARG A 66 4.85 10.06 6.55
C ARG A 66 6.35 9.90 6.37
N ARG A 67 7.14 10.66 7.12
CA ARG A 67 8.60 10.50 7.14
C ARG A 67 9.08 9.45 8.15
N SER A 68 8.21 8.97 9.04
CA SER A 68 8.56 7.92 9.99
C SER A 68 8.76 6.58 9.28
N LYS A 69 9.71 5.77 9.77
CA LYS A 69 10.12 4.51 9.12
C LYS A 69 10.15 3.36 10.11
N LEU A 70 10.01 2.15 9.61
CA LEU A 70 10.26 0.93 10.37
C LEU A 70 11.57 0.31 9.89
N TYR A 71 12.45 0.01 10.84
CA TYR A 71 13.67 -0.77 10.67
C TYR A 71 13.44 -2.17 11.23
N VAL A 72 13.84 -3.20 10.48
CA VAL A 72 13.79 -4.60 10.92
C VAL A 72 15.12 -5.27 10.59
N LYS A 73 15.72 -5.92 11.57
CA LYS A 73 16.86 -6.82 11.41
C LYS A 73 16.42 -8.23 11.78
N LEU A 74 16.67 -9.20 10.91
CA LEU A 74 16.20 -10.57 11.05
C LEU A 74 17.19 -11.57 10.44
N ARG A 75 16.93 -12.86 10.67
CA ARG A 75 17.54 -13.97 9.93
C ARG A 75 16.50 -15.06 9.64
N VAL A 76 16.69 -15.81 8.57
CA VAL A 76 15.87 -17.00 8.25
C VAL A 76 16.55 -18.24 8.82
N LYS A 77 15.78 -19.12 9.46
CA LYS A 77 16.26 -20.35 10.10
C LYS A 77 15.31 -21.51 9.79
N HIS A 78 15.75 -22.74 10.06
CA HIS A 78 14.79 -23.84 10.22
C HIS A 78 13.95 -23.61 11.47
N SER A 79 12.70 -24.11 11.49
CA SER A 79 11.81 -23.94 12.65
C SER A 79 12.31 -24.60 13.94
N ASN A 80 13.21 -25.58 13.82
CA ASN A 80 13.91 -26.17 14.97
C ASN A 80 15.00 -25.26 15.58
N GLY A 81 15.27 -24.10 14.97
CA GLY A 81 16.24 -23.10 15.41
C GLY A 81 17.62 -23.22 14.75
N ASP A 82 17.85 -24.25 13.94
CA ASP A 82 19.10 -24.45 13.21
C ASP A 82 19.27 -23.43 12.08
N ASN A 83 20.54 -23.17 11.73
CA ASN A 83 20.85 -22.30 10.62
C ASN A 83 20.59 -23.02 9.29
N ILE A 84 20.06 -22.30 8.31
CA ILE A 84 19.94 -22.77 6.94
C ILE A 84 21.33 -22.85 6.29
N ALA A 85 21.53 -23.77 5.35
CA ALA A 85 22.72 -23.82 4.52
C ALA A 85 22.79 -22.66 3.51
N ILE A 86 23.94 -22.44 2.87
CA ILE A 86 24.12 -21.38 1.86
C ILE A 86 23.31 -21.65 0.58
N ASP A 87 23.16 -22.92 0.24
CA ASP A 87 22.48 -23.43 -0.94
C ASP A 87 21.06 -23.91 -0.66
N ALA A 88 20.60 -23.83 0.60
CA ALA A 88 19.25 -24.17 1.04
C ALA A 88 18.19 -23.61 0.07
N LYS A 89 17.17 -24.40 -0.25
CA LYS A 89 16.18 -24.03 -1.26
C LYS A 89 15.10 -23.17 -0.62
N VAL A 90 15.48 -22.07 0.02
CA VAL A 90 14.57 -21.09 0.61
C VAL A 90 14.97 -19.67 0.21
N ALA A 91 13.99 -18.82 -0.06
CA ALA A 91 14.20 -17.44 -0.41
C ALA A 91 13.01 -16.57 0.03
N PRO A 92 13.23 -15.31 0.43
CA PRO A 92 12.12 -14.40 0.73
C PRO A 92 11.29 -14.06 -0.53
N VAL A 93 9.99 -13.86 -0.38
CA VAL A 93 9.15 -13.31 -1.46
C VAL A 93 9.54 -11.86 -1.78
N ASN A 94 9.10 -11.34 -2.94
CA ASN A 94 9.40 -9.97 -3.33
C ASN A 94 8.86 -8.96 -2.31
N GLY A 95 9.59 -7.87 -2.05
CA GLY A 95 9.18 -6.87 -1.07
C GLY A 95 9.03 -7.45 0.33
N PHE A 96 9.99 -8.30 0.74
CA PHE A 96 9.92 -9.09 1.97
C PHE A 96 9.53 -8.26 3.20
N PHE A 97 10.02 -7.03 3.30
CA PHE A 97 9.66 -6.09 4.37
C PHE A 97 8.14 -5.89 4.52
N TYR A 98 7.41 -5.77 3.41
CA TYR A 98 5.95 -5.64 3.41
C TYR A 98 5.26 -6.98 3.65
N ALA A 99 5.88 -8.08 3.24
CA ALA A 99 5.38 -9.44 3.43
C ALA A 99 5.43 -9.88 4.91
N LEU A 100 6.30 -9.29 5.73
CA LEU A 100 6.47 -9.64 7.14
C LEU A 100 5.20 -9.47 7.99
N PHE A 101 4.28 -8.59 7.58
CA PHE A 101 3.12 -8.24 8.39
C PHE A 101 1.82 -8.46 7.61
N SER A 102 0.90 -9.20 8.21
CA SER A 102 -0.42 -9.51 7.66
C SER A 102 -1.43 -8.39 7.94
N GLN A 103 -1.21 -7.65 9.03
CA GLN A 103 -2.03 -6.54 9.48
C GLN A 103 -1.17 -5.53 10.26
N VAL A 104 -1.50 -4.25 10.09
CA VAL A 104 -0.91 -3.13 10.82
C VAL A 104 -2.05 -2.26 11.33
N ASP A 105 -2.19 -2.17 12.65
CA ASP A 105 -3.19 -1.30 13.28
C ASP A 105 -2.50 -0.06 13.86
N CYS A 106 -3.11 1.10 13.61
CA CYS A 106 -2.68 2.37 14.19
C CYS A 106 -3.82 3.00 15.00
N TYR A 107 -3.53 3.28 16.26
CA TYR A 107 -4.43 3.94 17.19
C TYR A 107 -3.92 5.34 17.48
N LEU A 108 -4.83 6.31 17.47
CA LEU A 108 -4.57 7.67 17.96
C LEU A 108 -5.39 7.85 19.25
N GLN A 109 -4.73 8.17 20.36
CA GLN A 109 -5.38 8.39 21.66
C GLN A 109 -6.34 7.24 22.06
N GLY A 110 -5.87 6.01 21.86
CA GLY A 110 -6.64 4.79 22.15
C GLY A 110 -7.76 4.46 21.14
N SER A 111 -8.09 5.37 20.22
CA SER A 111 -9.09 5.14 19.18
C SER A 111 -8.44 4.54 17.94
N LEU A 112 -8.98 3.42 17.44
CA LEU A 112 -8.53 2.82 16.18
C LEU A 112 -9.01 3.72 15.03
N VAL A 113 -8.07 4.32 14.30
CA VAL A 113 -8.40 5.21 13.18
C VAL A 113 -8.39 4.47 11.84
N SER A 114 -7.74 3.31 11.78
CA SER A 114 -7.77 2.40 10.62
C SER A 114 -8.97 1.47 10.63
N SER A 115 -9.42 1.05 9.45
CA SER A 115 -10.12 -0.23 9.34
C SER A 115 -9.09 -1.34 9.54
N SER A 116 -9.25 -2.17 10.56
CA SER A 116 -8.44 -3.38 10.77
C SER A 116 -8.53 -4.27 9.52
N ASN A 117 -7.54 -4.18 8.64
CA ASN A 117 -7.56 -4.84 7.34
C ASN A 117 -6.59 -6.01 7.38
N THR A 118 -7.14 -7.23 7.47
CA THR A 118 -6.41 -8.43 7.05
C THR A 118 -6.00 -8.26 5.57
N ASN A 119 -4.79 -8.65 5.20
CA ASN A 119 -4.17 -8.46 3.87
C ASN A 119 -3.45 -7.11 3.67
N TYR A 120 -2.87 -6.53 4.72
CA TYR A 120 -1.99 -5.35 4.61
C TYR A 120 -0.88 -5.54 3.58
N SER A 121 -0.26 -6.72 3.54
CA SER A 121 0.82 -7.05 2.62
C SER A 121 0.42 -6.94 1.14
N TYR A 122 -0.83 -7.32 0.80
CA TYR A 122 -1.37 -7.15 -0.54
C TYR A 122 -1.61 -5.70 -0.92
N LYS A 123 -2.14 -4.88 0.01
CA LYS A 123 -2.24 -3.43 -0.18
C LYS A 123 -0.86 -2.87 -0.51
N CYS A 124 0.15 -3.21 0.29
CA CYS A 124 1.52 -2.76 0.11
C CYS A 124 2.09 -3.15 -1.24
N MET A 125 1.94 -4.42 -1.63
CA MET A 125 2.49 -4.92 -2.89
C MET A 125 1.79 -4.29 -4.09
N MET A 126 0.46 -4.25 -4.13
CA MET A 126 -0.29 -3.62 -5.22
C MET A 126 0.08 -2.14 -5.36
N LYS A 127 0.19 -1.41 -4.24
CA LYS A 127 0.63 -0.02 -4.24
C LYS A 127 2.06 0.13 -4.73
N THR A 128 2.98 -0.71 -4.26
CA THR A 128 4.39 -0.71 -4.70
C THR A 128 4.49 -0.94 -6.20
N LEU A 129 3.70 -1.89 -6.73
CA LEU A 129 3.68 -2.24 -8.14
C LEU A 129 3.14 -1.09 -9.01
N LEU A 130 2.13 -0.37 -8.54
CA LEU A 130 1.43 0.64 -9.33
C LEU A 130 2.05 2.04 -9.21
N ASP A 131 2.43 2.46 -8.00
CA ASP A 131 2.81 3.85 -7.71
C ASP A 131 4.29 4.13 -8.00
N TYR A 132 5.18 3.14 -7.86
CA TYR A 132 6.62 3.35 -8.06
C TYR A 132 7.08 3.04 -9.48
N GLY A 133 7.98 3.87 -10.01
CA GLY A 133 8.65 3.64 -11.31
C GLY A 133 9.86 2.72 -11.20
N GLN A 134 10.45 2.40 -12.35
CA GLN A 134 11.61 1.50 -12.45
C GLN A 134 12.80 1.98 -11.62
N ASP A 135 13.12 3.28 -11.67
CA ASP A 135 14.27 3.83 -10.93
C ASP A 135 14.13 3.60 -9.42
N ALA A 136 12.93 3.81 -8.89
CA ALA A 136 12.66 3.59 -7.47
C ALA A 136 12.72 2.09 -7.11
N LYS A 137 12.15 1.23 -7.95
CA LYS A 137 12.11 -0.23 -7.76
C LYS A 137 13.50 -0.87 -7.82
N ALA A 138 14.34 -0.42 -8.75
CA ALA A 138 15.70 -0.92 -8.92
C ALA A 138 16.72 -0.33 -7.93
N SER A 139 16.39 0.77 -7.24
CA SER A 139 17.27 1.44 -6.27
C SER A 139 16.70 1.45 -4.85
N GLN A 140 15.96 2.49 -4.46
CA GLN A 140 15.54 2.72 -3.08
C GLN A 140 14.70 1.56 -2.50
N LEU A 141 13.85 0.90 -3.30
CA LEU A 141 12.99 -0.19 -2.79
C LEU A 141 13.75 -1.48 -2.53
N THR A 142 15.02 -1.58 -2.92
CA THR A 142 15.90 -2.69 -2.49
C THR A 142 16.10 -2.70 -0.96
N SER A 143 15.95 -1.56 -0.28
CA SER A 143 15.92 -1.46 1.19
C SER A 143 14.77 -2.21 1.85
N ALA A 144 13.69 -2.47 1.10
CA ALA A 144 12.53 -3.27 1.48
C ALA A 144 12.57 -4.69 0.86
N LEU A 145 13.72 -5.08 0.29
CA LEU A 145 13.91 -6.32 -0.47
C LEU A 145 13.02 -6.43 -1.72
N PHE A 146 12.72 -5.32 -2.37
CA PHE A 146 12.07 -5.34 -3.67
C PHE A 146 13.09 -5.67 -4.77
N TYR A 147 12.95 -6.86 -5.34
CA TYR A 147 13.66 -7.32 -6.54
C TYR A 147 12.62 -7.94 -7.44
N LYS A 148 12.28 -7.29 -8.55
CA LYS A 148 11.15 -7.72 -9.40
C LYS A 148 11.29 -9.19 -9.81
N ASP A 149 10.25 -9.97 -9.56
CA ASP A 149 10.18 -11.36 -9.97
C ASP A 149 10.03 -11.48 -11.48
N ARG A 150 10.63 -12.52 -12.08
CA ARG A 150 10.53 -12.76 -13.52
C ARG A 150 9.11 -13.18 -13.87
N SER A 151 8.46 -12.40 -14.76
CA SER A 151 7.13 -12.72 -15.27
C SER A 151 7.09 -14.10 -15.94
N GLY A 152 5.99 -14.82 -15.74
CA GLY A 152 5.78 -16.20 -16.20
C GLY A 152 6.53 -17.26 -15.39
N HIS A 153 7.42 -16.84 -14.47
CA HIS A 153 8.25 -17.71 -13.65
C HIS A 153 8.11 -17.40 -12.16
N MET A 154 7.06 -16.68 -11.74
CA MET A 154 6.93 -16.16 -10.37
C MET A 154 6.91 -17.25 -9.30
N ASP A 155 6.27 -18.39 -9.59
CA ASP A 155 6.20 -19.58 -8.71
C ASP A 155 7.43 -20.50 -8.86
N SER A 156 8.28 -20.26 -9.87
CA SER A 156 9.46 -21.10 -10.10
C SER A 156 10.62 -20.70 -9.19
N PHE A 157 11.06 -21.62 -8.35
CA PHE A 157 12.21 -21.37 -7.47
C PHE A 157 13.52 -21.14 -8.25
N ASP A 158 13.74 -21.86 -9.35
CA ASP A 158 15.03 -21.87 -10.07
C ASP A 158 15.13 -20.81 -11.18
N THR A 159 14.00 -20.44 -11.80
CA THR A 159 14.00 -19.54 -12.97
C THR A 159 13.57 -18.11 -12.65
N ASN A 160 13.10 -17.86 -11.44
CA ASN A 160 12.78 -16.52 -10.95
C ASN A 160 14.05 -15.76 -10.53
N THR A 161 14.50 -14.85 -11.38
CA THR A 161 15.72 -14.07 -11.16
C THR A 161 15.64 -13.15 -9.95
N GLY A 162 14.47 -12.57 -9.66
CA GLY A 162 14.27 -11.72 -8.48
C GLY A 162 14.39 -12.51 -7.18
N LEU A 163 13.82 -13.72 -7.15
CA LEU A 163 13.92 -14.65 -6.03
C LEU A 163 15.37 -15.08 -5.76
N TYR A 164 16.14 -15.32 -6.83
CA TYR A 164 17.55 -15.67 -6.73
C TYR A 164 18.40 -14.56 -6.07
N GLU A 165 18.16 -13.29 -6.40
CA GLU A 165 18.86 -12.18 -5.74
C GLU A 165 18.53 -12.10 -4.24
N ARG A 166 17.26 -12.30 -3.87
CA ARG A 166 16.84 -12.31 -2.45
C ARG A 166 17.39 -13.50 -1.68
N LYS A 167 17.51 -14.68 -2.31
CA LYS A 167 18.12 -15.89 -1.73
C LYS A 167 19.55 -15.62 -1.24
N LYS A 168 20.37 -14.93 -2.02
CA LYS A 168 21.78 -14.65 -1.70
C LYS A 168 21.95 -13.88 -0.39
N LEU A 169 20.96 -13.07 -0.02
CA LEU A 169 21.01 -12.19 1.15
C LEU A 169 20.82 -12.94 2.47
N ILE A 170 20.16 -14.12 2.45
CA ILE A 170 19.81 -14.87 3.67
C ILE A 170 20.62 -16.14 3.89
N GLY A 171 21.39 -16.61 2.89
CA GLY A 171 22.13 -17.88 2.96
C GLY A 171 23.07 -17.96 4.17
N ASN A 172 23.20 -19.15 4.77
CA ASN A 172 23.87 -19.38 6.06
C ASN A 172 23.21 -18.67 7.27
N SER A 173 21.91 -18.38 7.21
CA SER A 173 21.17 -17.64 8.25
C SER A 173 21.86 -16.32 8.64
N LYS A 174 22.41 -15.62 7.65
CA LYS A 174 23.00 -14.29 7.86
C LYS A 174 21.93 -13.32 8.34
N SER A 175 22.33 -12.43 9.24
CA SER A 175 21.51 -11.29 9.61
C SER A 175 21.35 -10.37 8.40
N LEU A 176 20.10 -10.02 8.11
CA LEU A 176 19.69 -9.08 7.08
C LEU A 176 18.89 -7.97 7.74
N ASP A 177 19.19 -6.73 7.41
CA ASP A 177 18.38 -5.58 7.79
C ASP A 177 17.65 -4.96 6.61
N MET A 178 16.50 -4.38 6.92
CA MET A 178 15.60 -3.72 6.00
C MET A 178 15.05 -2.46 6.67
N GLU A 179 14.80 -1.44 5.86
CA GLU A 179 14.17 -0.20 6.33
C GLU A 179 13.21 0.29 5.26
N GLY A 180 12.01 0.68 5.69
CA GLY A 180 10.99 1.16 4.77
C GLY A 180 9.89 1.97 5.45
N MET A 181 9.05 2.58 4.63
CA MET A 181 7.83 3.24 5.11
C MET A 181 6.74 2.21 5.37
N LEU A 182 5.84 2.49 6.31
CA LEU A 182 4.62 1.72 6.48
C LEU A 182 3.56 2.25 5.51
N PHE A 183 2.97 1.40 4.68
CA PHE A 183 1.84 1.77 3.81
C PHE A 183 0.50 1.74 4.57
N HIS A 184 0.52 2.21 5.80
CA HIS A 184 -0.69 2.44 6.58
C HIS A 184 -1.27 3.81 6.21
N ASP A 185 -2.60 3.93 6.11
CA ASP A 185 -3.29 5.14 5.63
C ASP A 185 -2.80 6.44 6.29
N LEU A 186 -2.60 6.42 7.61
CA LEU A 186 -2.07 7.54 8.39
C LEU A 186 -0.59 7.89 8.12
N PHE A 187 0.20 6.93 7.65
CA PHE A 187 1.60 7.13 7.26
C PHE A 187 1.71 7.64 5.81
N GLU A 188 0.59 7.78 5.09
CA GLU A 188 0.56 8.40 3.76
C GLU A 188 0.01 9.84 3.81
N MET A 189 -0.48 10.26 4.97
CA MET A 189 -1.04 11.58 5.20
C MET A 189 0.03 12.67 5.11
N ASP A 190 -0.29 13.77 4.43
CA ASP A 190 0.61 14.90 4.25
C ASP A 190 0.37 16.02 5.29
N ARG A 191 0.32 15.65 6.58
CA ARG A 191 0.14 16.58 7.70
C ARG A 191 0.89 16.11 8.94
N TYR A 192 1.46 17.07 9.68
CA TYR A 192 2.07 16.80 10.98
C TYR A 192 1.00 16.60 12.06
N LEU A 193 1.13 15.51 12.81
CA LEU A 193 0.28 15.24 13.95
C LEU A 193 0.64 16.21 15.09
N LEU A 194 -0.37 16.84 15.68
CA LEU A 194 -0.19 17.75 16.81
C LEU A 194 0.54 17.06 17.97
N ASN A 195 1.24 17.88 18.76
CA ASN A 195 1.80 17.47 20.05
C ASN A 195 0.75 16.83 20.97
N MET A 196 1.21 16.00 21.91
CA MET A 196 0.35 15.31 22.89
C MET A 196 -0.74 14.43 22.26
N VAL A 197 -0.51 13.90 21.07
CA VAL A 197 -1.34 12.86 20.46
C VAL A 197 -0.56 11.55 20.51
N ASP A 198 -0.99 10.64 21.38
CA ASP A 198 -0.36 9.33 21.49
C ASP A 198 -0.69 8.47 20.27
N VAL A 199 0.36 7.91 19.65
CA VAL A 199 0.25 7.00 18.52
C VAL A 199 0.70 5.62 18.95
N LYS A 200 -0.20 4.64 18.88
CA LYS A 200 0.12 3.24 19.15
C LYS A 200 0.05 2.43 17.85
N LEU A 201 1.12 1.70 17.55
CA LEU A 201 1.15 0.75 16.43
C LEU A 201 1.08 -0.68 16.95
N LYS A 202 0.36 -1.54 16.22
CA LYS A 202 0.41 -3.00 16.40
C LYS A 202 0.69 -3.66 15.06
N LEU A 203 1.77 -4.45 14.99
CA LEU A 203 2.16 -5.19 13.80
C LEU A 203 1.90 -6.68 14.01
N PHE A 204 1.03 -7.27 13.19
CA PHE A 204 0.74 -8.70 13.21
C PHE A 204 1.61 -9.40 12.18
N ARG A 205 2.38 -10.40 12.61
CA ARG A 205 3.31 -11.12 11.75
C ARG A 205 2.56 -11.99 10.72
N SER A 206 3.11 -12.09 9.52
CA SER A 206 2.70 -13.08 8.53
C SER A 206 3.26 -14.45 8.87
N ARG A 207 2.65 -15.49 8.31
CA ARG A 207 3.18 -16.85 8.39
C ARG A 207 4.48 -16.95 7.58
N PRO A 208 5.47 -17.75 8.01
CA PRO A 208 6.68 -17.99 7.23
C PRO A 208 6.39 -18.49 5.81
N SER A 209 5.41 -19.39 5.63
CA SER A 209 4.97 -19.91 4.33
C SER A 209 4.34 -18.87 3.39
N PHE A 210 3.97 -17.69 3.90
CA PHE A 210 3.51 -16.58 3.08
C PHE A 210 4.66 -15.67 2.64
N CYS A 211 5.64 -15.44 3.51
CA CYS A 211 6.73 -14.50 3.25
C CYS A 211 8.01 -15.15 2.70
N LEU A 212 8.07 -16.49 2.65
CA LEU A 212 9.17 -17.27 2.11
C LEU A 212 8.66 -18.24 1.04
N MET A 213 9.49 -18.50 0.04
CA MET A 213 9.30 -19.56 -0.94
C MET A 213 10.38 -20.62 -0.80
N SER A 214 10.03 -21.88 -1.08
CA SER A 214 10.92 -23.03 -1.07
C SER A 214 10.48 -24.09 -2.08
N SER A 215 11.45 -24.81 -2.64
CA SER A 215 11.21 -25.99 -3.49
C SER A 215 11.49 -27.32 -2.76
N GLU A 216 11.53 -27.31 -1.43
CA GLU A 216 11.60 -28.52 -0.61
C GLU A 216 10.20 -29.05 -0.29
N ASP A 217 10.04 -30.38 -0.32
CA ASP A 217 8.74 -31.05 -0.16
C ASP A 217 8.16 -30.92 1.27
N ASP A 218 9.01 -30.68 2.28
CA ASP A 218 8.65 -30.47 3.68
C ASP A 218 9.34 -29.22 4.25
N ALA A 219 9.23 -28.10 3.53
CA ALA A 219 9.83 -26.83 3.95
C ALA A 219 9.31 -26.40 5.33
N ASP A 220 10.23 -26.29 6.29
CA ASP A 220 9.94 -25.87 7.66
C ASP A 220 10.93 -24.80 8.10
N TYR A 221 10.55 -23.54 7.84
CA TYR A 221 11.37 -22.37 8.03
C TYR A 221 10.67 -21.34 8.91
N ASP A 222 11.46 -20.61 9.70
CA ASP A 222 11.01 -19.48 10.50
C ASP A 222 11.81 -18.21 10.20
N VAL A 223 11.18 -17.07 10.44
CA VAL A 223 11.78 -15.74 10.34
C VAL A 223 12.03 -15.23 11.76
N VAL A 224 13.30 -15.16 12.16
CA VAL A 224 13.67 -14.71 13.49
C VAL A 224 14.04 -13.23 13.44
N ILE A 225 13.18 -12.38 14.02
CA ILE A 225 13.44 -10.94 14.18
C ILE A 225 14.44 -10.76 15.32
N GLU A 226 15.59 -10.17 15.01
CA GLU A 226 16.67 -9.89 15.97
C GLU A 226 16.52 -8.50 16.59
N ASP A 227 16.14 -7.52 15.77
CA ASP A 227 15.91 -6.16 16.19
C ASP A 227 14.80 -5.52 15.34
N ILE A 228 13.99 -4.67 15.94
CA ILE A 228 12.94 -3.95 15.25
C ILE A 228 12.70 -2.60 15.93
N VAL A 229 12.67 -1.53 15.14
CA VAL A 229 12.63 -0.15 15.65
C VAL A 229 11.76 0.70 14.74
N VAL A 230 10.89 1.52 15.32
CA VAL A 230 10.22 2.59 14.57
C VAL A 230 11.04 3.87 14.75
N LYS A 231 11.60 4.38 13.65
CA LYS A 231 12.28 5.68 13.60
C LYS A 231 11.22 6.76 13.39
N VAL A 232 10.81 7.41 14.47
CA VAL A 232 9.74 8.42 14.48
C VAL A 232 10.33 9.76 14.07
N CYS A 233 9.79 10.36 13.02
CA CYS A 233 10.18 11.70 12.59
C CYS A 233 9.53 12.76 13.49
N LYS A 234 10.35 13.46 14.28
CA LYS A 234 9.95 14.55 15.17
C LYS A 234 10.22 15.89 14.49
N ILE A 235 9.24 16.78 14.56
CA ILE A 235 9.26 18.11 13.97
C ILE A 235 9.27 19.14 15.09
N LYS A 236 10.37 19.88 15.22
CA LYS A 236 10.43 21.04 16.11
C LYS A 236 9.77 22.22 15.41
N VAL A 237 8.60 22.60 15.90
CA VAL A 237 7.79 23.68 15.31
C VAL A 237 8.08 24.99 16.04
N ASN A 238 8.08 26.10 15.31
CA ASN A 238 8.20 27.44 15.92
C ASN A 238 7.14 27.62 17.02
N PRO A 239 7.51 28.00 18.26
CA PRO A 239 6.57 28.16 19.37
C PRO A 239 5.39 29.10 19.08
N ALA A 240 5.58 30.13 18.24
CA ALA A 240 4.51 31.03 17.84
C ALA A 240 3.40 30.32 17.04
N ILE A 241 3.77 29.34 16.20
CA ILE A 241 2.81 28.52 15.46
C ILE A 241 2.09 27.56 16.40
N ILE A 242 2.80 26.95 17.35
CA ILE A 242 2.18 26.07 18.36
C ILE A 242 1.13 26.85 19.16
N PHE A 243 1.47 28.07 19.59
CA PHE A 243 0.54 28.96 20.27
C PHE A 243 -0.66 29.31 19.38
N ALA A 244 -0.43 29.70 18.12
CA ALA A 244 -1.50 30.01 17.17
C ALA A 244 -2.43 28.81 16.93
N HIS A 245 -1.90 27.59 16.79
CA HIS A 245 -2.70 26.38 16.69
C HIS A 245 -3.50 26.12 17.97
N SER A 246 -2.91 26.35 19.15
CA SER A 246 -3.62 26.20 20.43
C SER A 246 -4.79 27.18 20.58
N GLU A 247 -4.63 28.43 20.13
CA GLU A 247 -5.73 29.41 20.12
C GLU A 247 -6.79 29.03 19.08
N ALA A 248 -6.40 28.58 17.88
CA ALA A 248 -7.33 28.14 16.84
C ALA A 248 -8.21 26.95 17.30
N LEU A 249 -7.62 26.00 18.04
CA LEU A 249 -8.31 24.82 18.57
C LEU A 249 -9.46 25.13 19.52
N LYS A 250 -9.47 26.30 20.16
CA LYS A 250 -10.60 26.76 21.00
C LYS A 250 -11.86 27.03 20.19
N SER A 251 -11.72 27.25 18.88
CA SER A 251 -12.82 27.60 17.98
C SER A 251 -13.13 26.52 16.94
N THR A 252 -12.10 25.83 16.44
CA THR A 252 -12.22 24.85 15.34
C THR A 252 -11.25 23.69 15.55
N ASN A 253 -11.73 22.46 15.39
CA ASN A 253 -10.86 21.27 15.50
C ASN A 253 -9.84 21.22 14.36
N ALA A 254 -8.67 20.64 14.62
CA ALA A 254 -7.67 20.40 13.58
C ALA A 254 -8.12 19.24 12.68
N LYS A 255 -8.17 19.47 11.36
CA LYS A 255 -8.67 18.50 10.38
C LYS A 255 -7.53 17.79 9.65
N TYR A 256 -7.62 16.47 9.61
CA TYR A 256 -6.60 15.58 9.05
C TYR A 256 -7.17 14.74 7.90
N PRO A 257 -7.18 15.26 6.66
CA PRO A 257 -7.52 14.50 5.47
C PRO A 257 -6.50 13.40 5.18
N TYR A 258 -6.98 12.22 4.81
CA TYR A 258 -6.16 11.09 4.38
C TYR A 258 -6.93 10.22 3.37
N THR A 259 -6.21 9.35 2.65
CA THR A 259 -6.86 8.32 1.82
C THR A 259 -7.08 7.09 2.68
N LYS A 260 -8.34 6.73 2.90
CA LYS A 260 -8.73 5.52 3.61
C LYS A 260 -8.76 4.35 2.63
N THR A 261 -8.07 3.27 2.96
CA THR A 261 -8.06 2.05 2.16
C THR A 261 -8.90 0.96 2.81
N VAL A 262 -9.75 0.31 2.02
CA VAL A 262 -10.57 -0.83 2.42
C VAL A 262 -10.15 -2.05 1.61
N MET A 263 -9.80 -3.13 2.30
CA MET A 263 -9.48 -4.41 1.67
C MET A 263 -10.73 -5.30 1.62
N LYS A 264 -10.98 -5.96 0.49
CA LYS A 264 -11.93 -7.07 0.39
C LYS A 264 -11.21 -8.29 -0.16
N HIS A 265 -11.50 -9.44 0.44
CA HIS A 265 -11.03 -10.74 -0.01
C HIS A 265 -12.26 -11.61 -0.29
N ILE A 266 -12.37 -12.07 -1.53
CA ILE A 266 -13.51 -12.84 -2.01
C ILE A 266 -12.98 -14.12 -2.65
N THR A 267 -13.51 -15.26 -2.23
CA THR A 267 -13.12 -16.57 -2.77
C THR A 267 -14.01 -16.96 -3.94
N LEU A 268 -13.39 -17.29 -5.07
CA LEU A 268 -14.02 -17.83 -6.27
C LEU A 268 -13.73 -19.33 -6.34
N MET A 269 -14.78 -20.15 -6.43
CA MET A 269 -14.65 -21.60 -6.36
C MET A 269 -14.09 -22.19 -7.66
N MET A 270 -13.26 -23.23 -7.54
CA MET A 270 -12.82 -24.06 -8.67
C MET A 270 -14.00 -24.50 -9.55
N GLY A 271 -13.79 -24.54 -10.86
CA GLY A 271 -14.81 -24.90 -11.85
C GLY A 271 -15.80 -23.79 -12.20
N SER A 272 -15.76 -22.63 -11.52
CA SER A 272 -16.62 -21.50 -11.87
C SER A 272 -16.19 -20.88 -13.20
N THR A 273 -17.16 -20.53 -14.04
CA THR A 273 -16.94 -19.77 -15.29
C THR A 273 -17.34 -18.30 -15.19
N ASN A 274 -18.03 -17.93 -14.12
CA ASN A 274 -18.57 -16.60 -13.91
C ASN A 274 -18.65 -16.29 -12.41
N ALA A 275 -18.42 -15.03 -12.05
CA ALA A 275 -18.58 -14.52 -10.70
C ALA A 275 -19.34 -13.20 -10.77
N VAL A 276 -20.43 -13.11 -10.00
CA VAL A 276 -21.24 -11.89 -9.86
C VAL A 276 -21.26 -11.53 -8.39
N LEU A 277 -20.70 -10.37 -8.07
CA LEU A 277 -20.51 -9.89 -6.70
C LEU A 277 -21.29 -8.61 -6.53
N GLU A 278 -22.40 -8.69 -5.80
CA GLU A 278 -23.27 -7.54 -5.54
C GLU A 278 -22.90 -6.84 -4.23
N ASN A 279 -23.01 -5.51 -4.20
CA ASN A 279 -22.80 -4.68 -3.01
C ASN A 279 -21.47 -4.97 -2.29
N ILE A 280 -20.37 -5.01 -3.05
CA ILE A 280 -19.02 -5.31 -2.54
C ILE A 280 -18.61 -4.37 -1.40
N PHE A 281 -19.07 -3.12 -1.49
CA PHE A 281 -18.93 -2.10 -0.45
C PHE A 281 -20.30 -1.79 0.12
N GLN A 282 -20.40 -1.80 1.45
CA GLN A 282 -21.58 -1.36 2.18
C GLN A 282 -21.45 0.15 2.40
N ASP A 283 -22.49 0.88 2.01
CA ASP A 283 -22.73 2.31 2.25
C ASP A 283 -21.84 3.34 1.54
N VAL A 284 -20.54 3.09 1.35
CA VAL A 284 -19.63 4.06 0.73
C VAL A 284 -19.03 3.53 -0.57
N LYS A 285 -19.25 4.26 -1.66
CA LYS A 285 -18.66 3.99 -2.96
C LYS A 285 -17.19 4.47 -2.98
N PRO A 286 -16.22 3.60 -3.31
CA PRO A 286 -14.82 3.98 -3.48
C PRO A 286 -14.59 4.95 -4.63
N LYS A 287 -13.55 5.79 -4.51
CA LYS A 287 -13.07 6.62 -5.62
C LYS A 287 -12.31 5.80 -6.65
N ARG A 288 -11.54 4.81 -6.19
CA ARG A 288 -10.67 3.95 -6.99
C ARG A 288 -10.69 2.52 -6.46
N ILE A 289 -10.65 1.55 -7.35
CA ILE A 289 -10.56 0.13 -7.05
C ILE A 289 -9.39 -0.47 -7.83
N ILE A 290 -8.57 -1.28 -7.15
CA ILE A 290 -7.53 -2.13 -7.73
C ILE A 290 -7.85 -3.57 -7.37
N MET A 291 -7.78 -4.47 -8.35
CA MET A 291 -8.10 -5.88 -8.19
C MET A 291 -6.99 -6.77 -8.72
N GLY A 292 -6.69 -7.83 -7.97
CA GLY A 292 -5.82 -8.92 -8.40
C GLY A 292 -6.46 -10.27 -8.09
N LEU A 293 -6.20 -11.26 -8.95
CA LEU A 293 -6.59 -12.64 -8.75
C LEU A 293 -5.34 -13.47 -8.46
N THR A 294 -5.38 -14.29 -7.42
CA THR A 294 -4.25 -15.15 -7.02
C THR A 294 -4.79 -16.47 -6.46
N SER A 295 -4.02 -17.56 -6.55
CA SER A 295 -4.39 -18.83 -5.90
C SER A 295 -4.70 -18.62 -4.42
N THR A 296 -5.79 -19.22 -3.93
CA THR A 296 -6.14 -19.15 -2.51
C THR A 296 -5.09 -19.80 -1.62
N ASN A 297 -4.36 -20.80 -2.11
CA ASN A 297 -3.26 -21.43 -1.37
C ASN A 297 -2.11 -20.44 -1.13
N ALA A 298 -1.73 -19.67 -2.16
CA ALA A 298 -0.69 -18.64 -2.04
C ALA A 298 -1.08 -17.54 -1.03
N VAL A 299 -2.35 -17.12 -1.02
CA VAL A 299 -2.88 -16.14 -0.03
C VAL A 299 -2.78 -16.68 1.40
N ASN A 300 -3.07 -17.97 1.60
CA ASN A 300 -3.03 -18.63 2.91
C ASN A 300 -1.61 -18.98 3.39
N GLY A 301 -0.63 -18.87 2.49
CA GLY A 301 0.78 -19.19 2.68
C GLY A 301 1.10 -20.62 2.25
N ASP A 302 1.86 -20.74 1.16
CA ASP A 302 2.37 -21.99 0.59
C ASP A 302 3.79 -21.72 0.09
N TYR A 303 4.76 -22.52 0.52
CA TYR A 303 6.17 -22.30 0.16
C TYR A 303 6.43 -22.43 -1.34
N GLN A 304 5.62 -23.16 -2.09
CA GLN A 304 5.84 -23.34 -3.54
C GLN A 304 5.17 -22.26 -4.39
N LEU A 305 4.29 -21.43 -3.81
CA LEU A 305 3.51 -20.43 -4.53
C LEU A 305 3.92 -19.01 -4.13
N ASN A 306 3.98 -18.13 -5.12
CA ASN A 306 4.26 -16.73 -4.89
C ASN A 306 2.95 -15.97 -4.62
N PRO A 307 2.78 -15.32 -3.45
CA PRO A 307 1.57 -14.57 -3.14
C PRO A 307 1.37 -13.37 -4.08
N TRP A 308 2.41 -12.93 -4.79
CA TRP A 308 2.37 -11.79 -5.71
C TRP A 308 2.13 -12.18 -7.16
N ASN A 309 1.92 -13.46 -7.45
CA ASN A 309 1.56 -13.93 -8.79
C ASN A 309 0.09 -13.57 -9.09
N PHE A 310 -0.12 -12.37 -9.63
CA PHE A 310 -1.43 -11.87 -10.05
C PHE A 310 -1.77 -12.42 -11.43
N GLN A 311 -2.47 -13.54 -11.44
CA GLN A 311 -2.84 -14.26 -12.66
C GLN A 311 -4.15 -13.72 -13.23
N HIS A 312 -4.36 -13.91 -14.53
CA HIS A 312 -5.62 -13.54 -15.18
C HIS A 312 -6.67 -14.68 -15.17
N PHE A 313 -6.27 -15.94 -14.95
CA PHE A 313 -7.15 -17.13 -14.96
C PHE A 313 -8.10 -17.19 -16.18
N ASP A 314 -7.60 -16.87 -17.37
CA ASP A 314 -8.40 -16.74 -18.59
C ASP A 314 -9.63 -15.81 -18.48
N LEU A 315 -9.55 -14.74 -17.69
CA LEU A 315 -10.60 -13.73 -17.61
C LEU A 315 -10.90 -13.16 -19.01
N GLN A 316 -12.14 -13.37 -19.46
CA GLN A 316 -12.63 -12.97 -20.77
C GLN A 316 -13.38 -11.64 -20.72
N GLN A 317 -14.04 -11.36 -19.61
CA GLN A 317 -14.74 -10.10 -19.41
C GLN A 317 -14.72 -9.70 -17.95
N ILE A 318 -14.44 -8.41 -17.70
CA ILE A 318 -14.60 -7.80 -16.39
C ILE A 318 -15.44 -6.53 -16.52
N THR A 319 -16.41 -6.35 -15.64
CA THR A 319 -17.29 -5.18 -15.65
C THR A 319 -17.60 -4.75 -14.24
N LEU A 320 -17.24 -3.51 -13.93
CA LEU A 320 -17.59 -2.86 -12.69
C LEU A 320 -18.80 -1.95 -12.94
N TYR A 321 -19.86 -2.17 -12.18
CA TYR A 321 -21.07 -1.37 -12.18
C TYR A 321 -21.11 -0.49 -10.95
N CYS A 322 -21.48 0.77 -11.14
CA CYS A 322 -21.86 1.69 -10.10
C CYS A 322 -23.30 2.13 -10.33
N ASP A 323 -24.18 1.86 -9.37
CA ASP A 323 -25.61 2.23 -9.43
C ASP A 323 -26.30 1.74 -10.72
N GLY A 324 -25.91 0.54 -11.17
CA GLY A 324 -26.43 -0.10 -12.38
C GLY A 324 -25.78 0.36 -13.69
N VAL A 325 -24.89 1.36 -13.66
CA VAL A 325 -24.18 1.87 -14.84
C VAL A 325 -22.75 1.31 -14.87
N PRO A 326 -22.27 0.75 -16.00
CA PRO A 326 -20.87 0.38 -16.15
C PRO A 326 -19.96 1.59 -15.96
N VAL A 327 -18.97 1.50 -15.07
CA VAL A 327 -18.06 2.60 -14.73
C VAL A 327 -17.31 3.13 -15.95
N ASP A 328 -16.92 2.23 -16.85
CA ASP A 328 -16.19 2.56 -18.08
C ASP A 328 -17.09 2.77 -19.30
N GLY A 329 -18.41 2.79 -19.10
CA GLY A 329 -19.41 2.83 -20.18
C GLY A 329 -19.56 1.52 -20.95
N ILE A 330 -18.48 0.73 -21.09
CA ILE A 330 -18.48 -0.58 -21.77
C ILE A 330 -17.79 -1.67 -20.91
N PRO A 331 -18.25 -2.93 -20.98
CA PRO A 331 -17.51 -4.06 -20.46
C PRO A 331 -16.10 -4.19 -21.06
N LEU A 332 -15.10 -4.46 -20.21
CA LEU A 332 -13.76 -4.77 -20.68
C LEU A 332 -13.71 -6.22 -21.14
N LYS A 333 -13.67 -6.41 -22.46
CA LYS A 333 -13.44 -7.72 -23.08
C LYS A 333 -11.94 -7.96 -23.22
N LEU A 334 -11.50 -9.13 -22.80
CA LEU A 334 -10.11 -9.50 -22.66
C LEU A 334 -9.86 -10.84 -23.35
N GLN A 335 -8.70 -10.96 -23.97
CA GLN A 335 -8.21 -12.23 -24.51
C GLN A 335 -6.71 -12.31 -24.22
N PHE A 336 -6.32 -13.35 -23.49
CA PHE A 336 -4.94 -13.58 -23.09
C PHE A 336 -4.24 -14.64 -23.94
N ASN A 337 -4.98 -15.37 -24.78
CA ASN A 337 -4.41 -16.37 -25.69
C ASN A 337 -3.56 -15.69 -26.78
N GLU A 338 -2.25 -15.97 -26.77
CA GLU A 338 -1.29 -15.39 -27.72
C GLU A 338 -1.46 -15.93 -29.16
N ASP A 339 -1.79 -17.21 -29.32
CA ASP A 339 -1.99 -17.86 -30.63
C ASP A 339 -3.13 -17.21 -31.44
N ARG A 340 -4.15 -16.69 -30.75
CA ARG A 340 -5.30 -16.01 -31.34
C ARG A 340 -5.18 -14.48 -31.31
N GLY A 341 -4.03 -13.95 -30.88
CA GLY A 341 -3.78 -12.53 -30.65
C GLY A 341 -4.36 -12.04 -29.31
N ALA A 342 -3.50 -11.60 -28.40
CA ALA A 342 -3.92 -11.09 -27.09
C ALA A 342 -4.54 -9.69 -27.20
N THR A 343 -5.87 -9.58 -27.04
CA THR A 343 -6.63 -8.32 -27.08
C THR A 343 -7.03 -7.88 -25.67
N ASN A 344 -6.05 -7.52 -24.84
CA ASN A 344 -6.22 -7.10 -23.45
C ASN A 344 -5.58 -5.73 -23.13
N VAL A 345 -5.12 -5.02 -24.17
CA VAL A 345 -4.42 -3.73 -24.04
C VAL A 345 -5.26 -2.67 -23.33
N ALA A 346 -6.59 -2.72 -23.43
CA ALA A 346 -7.48 -1.79 -22.76
C ALA A 346 -7.33 -1.87 -21.22
N ALA A 347 -7.25 -3.07 -20.65
CA ALA A 347 -7.01 -3.24 -19.22
C ALA A 347 -5.60 -2.78 -18.81
N TYR A 348 -4.59 -3.06 -19.65
CA TYR A 348 -3.23 -2.60 -19.44
C TYR A 348 -3.13 -1.06 -19.45
N VAL A 349 -3.76 -0.38 -20.41
CA VAL A 349 -3.81 1.09 -20.46
C VAL A 349 -4.55 1.65 -19.24
N LYS A 350 -5.69 1.06 -18.87
CA LYS A 350 -6.44 1.47 -17.68
C LYS A 350 -5.64 1.39 -16.39
N MET A 351 -4.76 0.39 -16.25
CA MET A 351 -3.82 0.32 -15.14
C MET A 351 -2.95 1.60 -15.07
N PHE A 352 -2.41 2.09 -16.19
CA PHE A 352 -1.62 3.32 -16.22
C PHE A 352 -2.45 4.59 -16.04
N GLU A 353 -3.67 4.63 -16.60
CA GLU A 353 -4.61 5.75 -16.41
C GLU A 353 -4.92 5.94 -14.91
N ASN A 354 -5.26 4.85 -14.22
CA ASN A 354 -5.59 4.85 -12.80
C ASN A 354 -4.40 5.24 -11.91
N CYS A 355 -3.17 5.01 -12.36
CA CYS A 355 -1.97 5.40 -11.62
C CYS A 355 -1.52 6.84 -11.91
N GLY A 356 -2.24 7.59 -12.75
CA GLY A 356 -1.85 8.94 -13.16
C GLY A 356 -0.58 9.00 -14.01
N LYS A 357 -0.21 7.89 -14.66
CA LYS A 357 1.03 7.74 -15.43
C LYS A 357 0.80 7.71 -16.94
N TRP A 358 -0.45 7.53 -17.36
CA TRP A 358 -0.79 7.47 -18.78
C TRP A 358 -0.51 8.80 -19.50
N GLY A 359 0.20 8.74 -20.62
CA GLY A 359 0.53 9.91 -21.44
C GLY A 359 1.69 10.77 -20.92
N GLY A 360 2.26 10.47 -19.75
CA GLY A 360 3.45 11.12 -19.20
C GLY A 360 4.73 10.29 -19.37
N ASP A 361 5.88 10.91 -19.14
CA ASP A 361 7.17 10.22 -19.01
C ASP A 361 7.32 9.61 -17.60
N ALA A 362 6.42 8.67 -17.30
CA ALA A 362 6.36 7.99 -16.02
C ALA A 362 5.91 6.54 -16.20
N GLY A 363 6.65 5.60 -15.60
CA GLY A 363 6.38 4.17 -15.69
C GLY A 363 6.07 3.52 -14.35
N ASN A 364 5.67 2.26 -14.39
CA ASN A 364 5.55 1.39 -13.21
C ASN A 364 6.32 0.07 -13.37
N GLU A 365 7.24 -0.02 -14.33
CA GLU A 365 8.05 -1.22 -14.63
C GLU A 365 7.23 -2.47 -15.05
N ILE A 366 5.91 -2.40 -15.19
CA ILE A 366 5.09 -3.51 -15.68
C ILE A 366 4.93 -3.36 -17.18
N THR A 367 5.53 -4.26 -17.95
CA THR A 367 5.35 -4.33 -19.41
C THR A 367 4.05 -5.05 -19.77
N ARG A 368 3.64 -4.96 -21.04
CA ARG A 368 2.49 -5.73 -21.54
C ARG A 368 2.68 -7.24 -21.38
N SER A 369 3.91 -7.73 -21.52
CA SER A 369 4.21 -9.15 -21.29
C SER A 369 4.10 -9.50 -19.81
N ASP A 370 4.59 -8.64 -18.91
CA ASP A 370 4.44 -8.85 -17.46
C ASP A 370 2.97 -8.90 -17.03
N PHE A 371 2.14 -8.00 -17.57
CA PHE A 371 0.71 -7.97 -17.31
C PHE A 371 0.03 -9.31 -17.65
N ASN A 372 0.44 -9.95 -18.75
CA ASN A 372 -0.11 -11.26 -19.14
C ASN A 372 0.44 -12.41 -18.28
N ASN A 373 1.61 -12.23 -17.66
CA ASN A 373 2.39 -13.30 -17.07
C ASN A 373 2.70 -13.03 -15.58
N GLY A 374 1.67 -12.77 -14.78
CA GLY A 374 1.76 -12.69 -13.31
C GLY A 374 1.66 -11.30 -12.69
N TYR A 375 1.46 -10.25 -13.50
CA TYR A 375 1.22 -8.87 -13.02
C TYR A 375 -0.14 -8.30 -13.48
N ALA A 376 -1.15 -9.15 -13.63
CA ALA A 376 -2.49 -8.76 -14.07
C ALA A 376 -3.28 -8.05 -12.95
N LEU A 377 -3.15 -6.72 -12.88
CA LEU A 377 -3.94 -5.87 -11.96
C LEU A 377 -5.00 -5.06 -12.72
N PHE A 378 -6.27 -5.23 -12.33
CA PHE A 378 -7.40 -4.54 -12.95
C PHE A 378 -7.79 -3.32 -12.12
N CYS A 379 -7.74 -2.14 -12.72
CA CYS A 379 -7.98 -0.87 -12.02
C CYS A 379 -9.20 -0.15 -12.60
N PHE A 380 -10.01 0.44 -11.73
CA PHE A 380 -11.18 1.23 -12.08
C PHE A 380 -11.25 2.51 -11.23
N ASP A 381 -11.45 3.65 -11.90
CA ASP A 381 -11.76 4.92 -11.25
C ASP A 381 -13.26 5.15 -11.31
N LEU A 382 -13.90 5.23 -10.15
CA LEU A 382 -15.35 5.42 -10.06
C LEU A 382 -15.73 6.89 -9.84
N GLN A 383 -14.75 7.75 -9.61
CA GLN A 383 -14.89 9.20 -9.54
C GLN A 383 -13.77 9.86 -10.36
N PRO A 384 -14.04 11.00 -11.03
CA PRO A 384 -13.00 11.73 -11.74
C PRO A 384 -11.88 12.11 -10.78
N HIS A 385 -10.66 11.73 -11.11
CA HIS A 385 -9.46 12.17 -10.42
C HIS A 385 -8.63 13.05 -11.35
N PHE A 386 -8.10 14.15 -10.81
CA PHE A 386 -7.20 15.04 -11.53
C PHE A 386 -5.86 15.01 -10.79
N SER A 387 -4.78 14.71 -11.52
CA SER A 387 -3.42 14.81 -11.00
C SER A 387 -3.16 16.21 -10.44
N ASP A 388 -2.41 16.31 -9.35
CA ASP A 388 -1.99 17.55 -8.67
C ASP A 388 -3.07 18.38 -7.98
N ALA A 389 -4.27 17.83 -7.80
CA ALA A 389 -5.38 18.57 -7.20
C ALA A 389 -5.54 18.29 -5.69
N ASN A 390 -5.43 19.33 -4.86
CA ASN A 390 -5.61 19.24 -3.40
C ASN A 390 -7.09 19.36 -3.01
N TYR A 391 -7.90 18.36 -3.34
CA TYR A 391 -9.30 18.28 -2.92
C TYR A 391 -9.64 16.90 -2.34
N LEU A 392 -10.63 16.88 -1.44
CA LEU A 392 -11.29 15.65 -1.02
C LEU A 392 -12.41 15.33 -2.00
N SER A 393 -12.47 14.08 -2.43
CA SER A 393 -13.61 13.64 -3.24
C SER A 393 -14.82 13.41 -2.33
N LEU A 394 -16.00 13.80 -2.79
CA LEU A 394 -17.22 13.65 -1.99
C LEU A 394 -17.49 12.17 -1.76
N VAL A 395 -17.66 11.80 -0.48
CA VAL A 395 -18.13 10.46 -0.10
C VAL A 395 -19.57 10.32 -0.60
N LYS A 396 -19.78 9.39 -1.53
CA LYS A 396 -21.09 9.11 -2.12
C LYS A 396 -21.53 7.71 -1.74
N GLN A 397 -22.81 7.57 -1.42
CA GLN A 397 -23.42 6.27 -1.28
C GLN A 397 -23.74 5.72 -2.68
N GLY A 398 -23.56 4.41 -2.86
CA GLY A 398 -23.86 3.76 -4.12
C GLY A 398 -23.64 2.26 -4.06
N LYS A 399 -24.26 1.54 -4.99
CA LYS A 399 -24.12 0.09 -5.10
C LYS A 399 -23.03 -0.25 -6.11
N VAL A 400 -22.01 -0.94 -5.64
CA VAL A 400 -20.93 -1.46 -6.49
C VAL A 400 -21.15 -2.94 -6.75
N ARG A 401 -21.27 -3.31 -8.03
CA ARG A 401 -21.39 -4.70 -8.48
C ARG A 401 -20.24 -5.02 -9.43
N LEU A 402 -19.57 -6.16 -9.22
CA LEU A 402 -18.52 -6.67 -10.12
C LEU A 402 -19.02 -7.92 -10.83
N GLU A 403 -18.75 -7.99 -12.11
CA GLU A 403 -18.95 -9.18 -12.94
C GLU A 403 -17.64 -9.61 -13.56
N CYS A 404 -17.31 -10.89 -13.41
CA CYS A 404 -16.18 -11.54 -14.05
C CYS A 404 -16.69 -12.74 -14.84
N HIS A 405 -16.27 -12.87 -16.09
CA HIS A 405 -16.50 -14.05 -16.92
C HIS A 405 -15.15 -14.61 -17.37
N PHE A 406 -14.95 -15.91 -17.17
CA PHE A 406 -13.73 -16.62 -17.53
C PHE A 406 -13.97 -17.47 -18.77
N ALA A 407 -13.00 -17.50 -19.69
CA ALA A 407 -13.11 -18.30 -20.91
C ALA A 407 -13.02 -19.81 -20.64
N SER A 408 -12.34 -20.17 -19.54
CA SER A 408 -12.17 -21.53 -19.06
C SER A 408 -12.69 -21.62 -17.62
N PRO A 409 -13.23 -22.77 -17.16
CA PRO A 409 -13.53 -22.98 -15.75
C PRO A 409 -12.26 -22.78 -14.90
N LEU A 410 -12.40 -22.11 -13.75
CA LEU A 410 -11.26 -21.88 -12.85
C LEU A 410 -10.57 -23.21 -12.48
N PRO A 411 -9.25 -23.35 -12.71
CA PRO A 411 -8.54 -24.61 -12.49
C PRO A 411 -8.36 -24.94 -11.01
N GLU A 412 -8.44 -23.91 -10.15
CA GLU A 412 -8.29 -24.00 -8.71
C GLU A 412 -9.21 -22.99 -8.01
N THR A 413 -9.19 -22.99 -6.68
CA THR A 413 -9.88 -21.96 -5.90
C THR A 413 -9.05 -20.68 -5.91
N VAL A 414 -9.68 -19.57 -6.32
CA VAL A 414 -9.00 -18.29 -6.58
C VAL A 414 -9.47 -17.24 -5.58
N SER A 415 -8.53 -16.48 -5.05
CA SER A 415 -8.80 -15.30 -4.23
C SER A 415 -8.82 -14.04 -5.10
N LEU A 416 -9.97 -13.37 -5.15
CA LEU A 416 -10.09 -12.00 -5.64
C LEU A 416 -9.79 -11.04 -4.49
N LEU A 417 -8.69 -10.30 -4.64
CA LEU A 417 -8.21 -9.31 -3.70
C LEU A 417 -8.52 -7.93 -4.25
N ILE A 418 -9.26 -7.13 -3.48
CA ILE A 418 -9.72 -5.81 -3.88
C ILE A 418 -9.18 -4.79 -2.90
N VAL A 419 -8.39 -3.85 -3.39
CA VAL A 419 -7.97 -2.64 -2.68
C VAL A 419 -8.88 -1.51 -3.15
N ALA A 420 -9.64 -0.92 -2.24
CA ALA A 420 -10.51 0.20 -2.54
C ALA A 420 -10.09 1.44 -1.77
N GLU A 421 -10.03 2.57 -2.45
CA GLU A 421 -9.63 3.84 -1.84
C GLU A 421 -10.83 4.77 -1.68
N ASN A 422 -10.86 5.48 -0.56
CA ASN A 422 -11.86 6.47 -0.20
C ASN A 422 -11.18 7.73 0.32
N SER A 423 -11.82 8.88 0.16
CA SER A 423 -11.45 10.08 0.91
C SER A 423 -11.99 9.97 2.34
N GLY A 424 -11.13 10.23 3.32
CA GLY A 424 -11.52 10.28 4.73
C GLY A 424 -10.82 11.45 5.43
N TYR A 425 -11.34 11.82 6.60
CA TYR A 425 -10.61 12.70 7.50
C TYR A 425 -10.98 12.39 8.94
N PHE A 426 -10.09 12.75 9.87
CA PHE A 426 -10.39 12.77 11.29
C PHE A 426 -10.09 14.15 11.84
N GLU A 427 -10.67 14.47 12.99
CA GLU A 427 -10.44 15.71 13.69
C GLU A 427 -9.78 15.49 15.03
N ILE A 428 -8.93 16.44 15.42
CA ILE A 428 -8.34 16.52 16.75
C ILE A 428 -8.90 17.74 17.46
N THR A 429 -9.58 17.51 18.58
CA THR A 429 -10.15 18.57 19.43
C THR A 429 -9.07 19.28 20.27
N GLU A 430 -9.45 20.39 20.93
CA GLU A 430 -8.62 21.06 21.94
C GLU A 430 -8.05 20.06 22.97
N ASN A 431 -8.89 19.15 23.49
CA ASN A 431 -8.52 18.13 24.48
C ASN A 431 -7.78 16.90 23.88
N ARG A 432 -7.30 17.00 22.64
CA ARG A 432 -6.64 15.91 21.90
C ARG A 432 -7.49 14.67 21.66
N GLN A 433 -8.80 14.74 21.90
CA GLN A 433 -9.71 13.66 21.50
C GLN A 433 -9.78 13.55 19.97
N ILE A 434 -9.85 12.31 19.49
CA ILE A 434 -9.94 11.99 18.07
C ILE A 434 -11.41 11.78 17.71
N LYS A 435 -11.89 12.53 16.73
CA LYS A 435 -13.22 12.35 16.13
C LYS A 435 -13.03 11.82 14.72
N VAL A 436 -13.45 10.58 14.48
CA VAL A 436 -13.45 9.98 13.15
C VAL A 436 -14.85 10.17 12.56
N GLU A 437 -14.96 10.91 11.46
CA GLU A 437 -16.20 10.90 10.69
C GLU A 437 -16.23 9.65 9.80
N HIS A 438 -17.36 8.95 9.80
CA HIS A 438 -17.56 7.69 9.06
C HIS A 438 -17.96 7.91 7.61
#